data_AF-A0A7C5JST4-F1
#
_entry.id   AF-A0A7C5JST4-F1
#
_cell.length_a   1.000
_cell.length_b   1.000
_cell.length_c   1.000
_cell.angle_alpha   90.00
_cell.angle_beta   90.00
_cell.angle_gamma   90.00
#
_symmetry.space_group_name_H-M   'P 1'
#
loop_
_entity.id
_entity.type
_entity.pdbx_description
1 polymer ?
#
loop_
_entity_poly.entity_id
_entity_poly.type
_entity_poly.pdbx_seq_one_letter_code
_entity_poly.pdbx_strand_id
1 'polypeptide(L)'
;MGTLTKIIESSLGIPAHIQVNLFATILVVLLLWLIRLTIIKIVNKRTEDVRTRYIWRKTTTYVVAVVGILIIGRIWFIGFQTLTTFIGIFSAGLAIALKDAISNFAGWIYISWRRPFIVGDRIQIGDFAGDVIDINMFDFTLLEIGNWVKADQSTGRMLHIPNGKVFVEPVANYSQGFPFIWNEIPVLLSYESNWRKAKEILYEIIEQHTMKLSQKAEQKIREASEKFLIYYKKLSPIIYTTTQASGILLTLRYLCPPRERRGSEDAIWREILSRFAEHDDIELAYPTTRIYSRLLEKQPAKQQFEESPQSEDSSEDKPAK
;
A
#
# COMPACT_ATOMS: atom_id res chain seq x y z
N MET A 1 -35.88 -46.50 38.81
CA MET A 1 -34.81 -45.51 39.07
C MET A 1 -35.07 -44.60 40.28
N GLY A 2 -36.30 -44.44 40.80
CA GLY A 2 -36.58 -43.53 41.93
C GLY A 2 -36.29 -44.04 43.35
N THR A 3 -36.04 -45.35 43.53
CA THR A 3 -35.75 -45.95 44.85
C THR A 3 -34.26 -45.88 45.20
N LEU A 4 -33.38 -46.04 44.21
CA LEU A 4 -31.92 -45.92 44.39
C LEU A 4 -31.47 -44.48 44.70
N THR A 5 -32.09 -43.48 44.05
CA THR A 5 -31.76 -42.07 44.27
C THR A 5 -32.12 -41.61 45.68
N LYS A 6 -33.25 -42.07 46.23
CA LYS A 6 -33.71 -41.72 47.60
C LYS A 6 -32.87 -42.37 48.71
N ILE A 7 -32.33 -43.57 48.49
CA ILE A 7 -31.47 -44.26 49.47
C ILE A 7 -30.08 -43.61 49.55
N ILE A 8 -29.59 -43.05 48.45
CA ILE A 8 -28.31 -42.34 48.40
C ILE A 8 -28.43 -40.91 48.98
N GLU A 9 -29.59 -40.27 48.81
CA GLU A 9 -29.89 -38.95 49.37
C GLU A 9 -29.86 -38.92 50.90
N SER A 10 -30.29 -39.99 51.58
CA SER A 10 -30.30 -40.06 53.06
C SER A 10 -28.94 -40.32 53.71
N SER A 11 -27.93 -40.77 52.96
CA SER A 11 -26.60 -41.12 53.52
C SER A 11 -25.48 -40.14 53.16
N LEU A 12 -25.66 -39.29 52.13
CA LEU A 12 -24.59 -38.40 51.62
C LEU A 12 -24.96 -36.91 51.56
N GLY A 13 -26.23 -36.52 51.71
CA GLY A 13 -26.64 -35.10 51.70
C GLY A 13 -26.41 -34.37 50.36
N ILE A 14 -26.12 -35.11 49.28
CA ILE A 14 -25.87 -34.56 47.94
C ILE A 14 -27.19 -34.41 47.18
N PRO A 15 -27.52 -33.22 46.65
CA PRO A 15 -28.72 -32.98 45.85
C PRO A 15 -28.85 -33.94 44.66
N ALA A 16 -30.06 -34.42 44.39
CA ALA A 16 -30.34 -35.40 43.31
C ALA A 16 -29.82 -34.95 41.92
N HIS A 17 -29.79 -33.65 41.63
CA HIS A 17 -29.26 -33.13 40.36
C HIS A 17 -27.73 -33.30 40.23
N ILE A 18 -26.98 -33.17 41.32
CA ILE A 18 -25.52 -33.37 41.33
C ILE A 18 -25.20 -34.86 41.11
N GLN A 19 -25.99 -35.76 41.69
CA GLN A 19 -25.84 -37.21 41.50
C GLN A 19 -26.05 -37.60 40.02
N VAL A 20 -27.07 -37.04 39.36
CA VAL A 20 -27.31 -37.28 37.93
C VAL A 20 -26.19 -36.70 37.06
N ASN A 21 -25.71 -35.48 37.37
CA ASN A 21 -24.61 -34.86 36.63
C ASN A 21 -23.27 -35.61 36.79
N LEU A 22 -22.99 -36.12 37.99
CA LEU A 22 -21.83 -36.97 38.25
C LEU A 22 -21.91 -38.27 37.44
N PHE A 23 -23.06 -38.94 37.47
CA PHE A 23 -23.26 -40.17 36.70
C PHE A 23 -23.15 -39.92 35.19
N ALA A 24 -23.74 -38.84 34.68
CA ALA A 24 -23.63 -38.44 33.29
C ALA A 24 -22.19 -38.10 32.89
N THR A 25 -21.43 -37.42 33.76
CA THR A 25 -20.01 -37.09 33.52
C THR A 25 -19.17 -38.36 33.43
N ILE A 26 -19.35 -39.30 34.37
CA ILE A 26 -18.66 -40.59 34.37
C ILE A 26 -18.99 -41.36 33.09
N LEU A 27 -20.26 -41.41 32.70
CA LEU A 27 -20.69 -42.08 31.47
C LEU A 27 -20.06 -41.46 30.21
N VAL A 28 -20.01 -40.13 30.11
CA VAL A 28 -19.38 -39.42 28.98
C VAL A 28 -17.88 -39.66 28.93
N VAL A 29 -17.18 -39.59 30.06
CA VAL A 29 -15.74 -39.86 30.13
C VAL A 29 -15.44 -41.29 29.69
N LEU A 30 -16.24 -42.27 30.15
CA LEU A 30 -16.12 -43.67 29.74
C LEU A 30 -16.35 -43.85 28.24
N LEU A 31 -17.37 -43.20 27.69
CA LEU A 31 -17.72 -43.29 26.28
C LEU A 31 -16.65 -42.65 25.37
N LEU A 32 -16.14 -41.46 25.74
CA LEU A 32 -15.05 -40.80 25.03
C LEU A 32 -13.74 -41.60 25.12
N TRP A 33 -13.45 -42.20 26.27
CA TRP A 33 -12.30 -43.09 26.44
C TRP A 33 -12.43 -44.33 25.54
N LEU A 34 -13.61 -44.95 25.48
CA LEU A 34 -13.87 -46.12 24.63
C LEU A 34 -13.77 -45.78 23.13
N ILE A 35 -14.32 -44.63 22.71
CA ILE A 35 -14.19 -44.11 21.34
C ILE A 35 -12.72 -43.91 20.99
N ARG A 36 -11.96 -43.24 21.87
CA ARG A 36 -10.51 -43.02 21.68
C ARG A 36 -9.76 -44.34 21.49
N LEU A 37 -10.01 -45.33 22.36
CA LEU A 37 -9.39 -46.65 22.26
C LEU A 37 -9.74 -47.33 20.94
N THR A 38 -10.99 -47.24 20.52
CA THR A 38 -11.47 -47.85 19.27
C THR A 38 -10.81 -47.22 18.05
N ILE A 39 -10.75 -45.88 18.00
CA ILE A 39 -10.09 -45.13 16.91
C ILE A 39 -8.60 -45.50 16.85
N ILE A 40 -7.89 -45.47 17.98
CA ILE A 40 -6.46 -45.82 18.02
C ILE A 40 -6.23 -47.27 17.59
N LYS A 41 -7.10 -48.20 18.01
CA LYS A 41 -7.02 -49.62 17.62
C LYS A 41 -7.26 -49.83 16.12
N ILE A 42 -8.22 -49.11 15.53
CA ILE A 42 -8.49 -49.16 14.08
C ILE A 42 -7.31 -48.60 13.30
N VAL A 43 -6.80 -47.42 13.70
CA VAL A 43 -5.65 -46.77 13.05
C VAL A 43 -4.41 -47.66 13.12
N ASN A 44 -4.12 -48.26 14.28
CA ASN A 44 -2.99 -49.18 14.44
C ASN A 44 -3.12 -50.46 13.59
N LYS A 45 -4.34 -50.91 13.27
CA LYS A 45 -4.58 -52.10 12.44
C LYS A 45 -4.55 -51.78 10.93
N ARG A 46 -4.85 -50.54 10.54
CA ARG A 46 -5.00 -50.11 9.14
C ARG A 46 -3.75 -49.39 8.60
N THR A 47 -2.80 -49.02 9.44
CA THR A 47 -1.67 -48.18 9.04
C THR A 47 -0.35 -48.68 9.62
N GLU A 48 0.59 -49.04 8.75
CA GLU A 48 1.92 -49.53 9.13
C GLU A 48 2.91 -48.37 9.39
N ASP A 49 2.72 -47.23 8.74
CA ASP A 49 3.60 -46.06 8.91
C ASP A 49 3.54 -45.48 10.33
N VAL A 50 4.72 -45.30 10.94
CA VAL A 50 4.90 -44.76 12.29
C VAL A 50 4.50 -43.29 12.36
N ARG A 51 4.79 -42.50 11.32
CA ARG A 51 4.51 -41.05 11.30
C ARG A 51 3.01 -40.79 11.25
N THR A 52 2.30 -41.51 10.39
CA THR A 52 0.84 -41.44 10.29
C THR A 52 0.19 -41.85 11.61
N ARG A 53 0.62 -42.94 12.25
CA ARG A 53 0.12 -43.35 13.57
C ARG A 53 0.33 -42.27 14.65
N TYR A 54 1.47 -41.59 14.65
CA TYR A 54 1.77 -40.51 15.59
C TYR A 54 0.84 -39.30 15.40
N ILE A 55 0.64 -38.85 14.15
CA ILE A 55 -0.25 -37.73 13.83
C ILE A 55 -1.68 -38.05 14.26
N TRP A 56 -2.21 -39.22 13.89
CA TRP A 56 -3.57 -39.63 14.28
C TRP A 56 -3.74 -39.71 15.79
N ARG A 57 -2.77 -40.27 16.52
CA ARG A 57 -2.84 -40.35 17.99
C ARG A 57 -2.90 -38.96 18.63
N LYS A 58 -2.11 -38.00 18.12
CA LYS A 58 -2.06 -36.62 18.61
C LYS A 58 -3.35 -35.88 18.27
N THR A 59 -3.82 -35.96 17.03
CA THR A 59 -5.09 -35.37 16.58
C THR A 59 -6.28 -35.92 17.35
N THR A 60 -6.43 -37.24 17.49
CA THR A 60 -7.51 -37.85 18.27
C THR A 60 -7.48 -37.42 19.74
N THR A 61 -6.28 -37.26 20.33
CA THR A 61 -6.17 -36.80 21.72
C THR A 61 -6.66 -35.36 21.88
N TYR A 62 -6.28 -34.44 20.99
CA TYR A 62 -6.79 -33.06 21.05
C TYR A 62 -8.28 -32.98 20.77
N VAL A 63 -8.79 -33.70 19.76
CA VAL A 63 -10.22 -33.70 19.42
C VAL A 63 -11.06 -34.23 20.58
N VAL A 64 -10.67 -35.37 21.17
CA VAL A 64 -11.38 -35.95 22.32
C VAL A 64 -11.32 -35.03 23.54
N ALA A 65 -10.19 -34.35 23.77
CA ALA A 65 -10.07 -33.39 24.87
C ALA A 65 -11.00 -32.18 24.69
N VAL A 66 -11.03 -31.57 23.50
CA VAL A 66 -11.91 -30.43 23.19
C VAL A 66 -13.38 -30.84 23.30
N VAL A 67 -13.77 -31.96 22.69
CA VAL A 67 -15.14 -32.47 22.75
C VAL A 67 -15.53 -32.82 24.20
N GLY A 68 -14.62 -33.43 24.96
CA GLY A 68 -14.82 -33.75 26.37
C GLY A 68 -15.09 -32.52 27.23
N ILE A 69 -14.28 -31.47 27.06
CA ILE A 69 -14.47 -30.19 27.76
C ILE A 69 -15.84 -29.60 27.43
N LEU A 70 -16.27 -29.64 26.17
CA LEU A 70 -17.58 -29.10 25.75
C LEU A 70 -18.76 -29.88 26.35
N ILE A 71 -18.72 -31.22 26.31
CA ILE A 71 -19.82 -32.07 26.82
C ILE A 71 -19.88 -32.02 28.34
N ILE A 72 -18.72 -32.13 29.03
CA ILE A 72 -18.67 -32.05 30.49
C ILE A 72 -19.10 -30.65 30.95
N GLY A 73 -18.62 -29.60 30.28
CA GLY A 73 -19.09 -28.24 30.51
C GLY A 73 -20.61 -28.17 30.44
N ARG A 74 -21.23 -28.72 29.39
CA ARG A 74 -22.70 -28.74 29.25
C ARG A 74 -23.43 -29.44 30.41
N ILE A 75 -22.89 -30.54 30.94
CA ILE A 75 -23.52 -31.30 32.04
C ILE A 75 -23.56 -30.48 33.33
N TRP A 76 -22.48 -29.74 33.61
CA TRP A 76 -22.34 -28.99 34.86
C TRP A 76 -22.95 -27.59 34.79
N PHE A 77 -22.96 -26.96 33.61
CA PHE A 77 -23.56 -25.65 33.40
C PHE A 77 -25.05 -25.76 33.04
N ILE A 78 -25.88 -26.18 34.00
CA ILE A 78 -27.34 -26.10 33.88
C ILE A 78 -27.77 -24.65 34.18
N GLY A 79 -27.78 -23.83 33.13
CA GLY A 79 -28.18 -22.43 33.16
C GLY A 79 -28.06 -21.84 31.75
N PHE A 80 -29.11 -21.95 30.94
CA PHE A 80 -29.07 -21.50 29.54
C PHE A 80 -28.80 -19.99 29.37
N GLN A 81 -29.03 -19.19 30.42
CA GLN A 81 -28.67 -17.77 30.45
C GLN A 81 -27.15 -17.56 30.56
N THR A 82 -26.44 -18.28 31.43
CA THR A 82 -24.98 -18.14 31.59
C THR A 82 -24.21 -18.69 30.40
N LEU A 83 -24.72 -19.73 29.74
CA LEU A 83 -24.09 -20.29 28.54
C LEU A 83 -24.19 -19.34 27.33
N THR A 84 -25.32 -18.65 27.17
CA THR A 84 -25.49 -17.65 26.10
C THR A 84 -24.56 -16.46 26.31
N THR A 85 -24.45 -15.96 27.54
CA THR A 85 -23.50 -14.90 27.90
C THR A 85 -22.06 -15.36 27.69
N PHE A 86 -21.71 -16.58 28.09
CA PHE A 86 -20.38 -17.14 27.88
C PHE A 86 -20.04 -17.28 26.39
N ILE A 87 -20.95 -17.83 25.58
CA ILE A 87 -20.77 -17.95 24.12
C ILE A 87 -20.66 -16.57 23.49
N GLY A 88 -21.45 -15.59 23.92
CA GLY A 88 -21.39 -14.22 23.43
C GLY A 88 -20.03 -13.57 23.68
N ILE A 89 -19.55 -13.62 24.93
CA ILE A 89 -18.24 -13.09 25.31
C ILE A 89 -17.12 -13.85 24.62
N PHE A 90 -17.19 -15.19 24.57
CA PHE A 90 -16.20 -16.03 23.90
C PHE A 90 -16.14 -15.74 22.39
N SER A 91 -17.29 -15.59 21.73
CA SER A 91 -17.36 -15.27 20.30
C SER A 91 -16.84 -13.87 20.01
N ALA A 92 -17.12 -12.89 20.86
CA ALA A 92 -16.54 -11.55 20.74
C ALA A 92 -15.02 -11.58 20.90
N GLY A 93 -14.50 -12.32 21.90
CA GLY A 93 -13.06 -12.52 22.08
C GLY A 93 -12.42 -13.21 20.87
N LEU A 94 -13.07 -14.24 20.33
CA LEU A 94 -12.60 -14.95 19.14
C LEU A 94 -12.62 -14.07 17.89
N ALA A 95 -13.65 -13.25 17.71
CA ALA A 95 -13.74 -12.30 16.59
C ALA A 95 -12.64 -11.24 16.65
N ILE A 96 -12.32 -10.73 17.84
CA ILE A 96 -11.20 -9.80 18.03
C ILE A 96 -9.88 -10.51 17.73
N ALA A 97 -9.69 -11.74 18.22
CA ALA A 97 -8.49 -12.52 17.97
C ALA A 97 -8.29 -12.87 16.48
N LEU A 98 -9.37 -13.10 15.75
CA LEU A 98 -9.35 -13.46 14.32
C LEU A 98 -9.54 -12.26 13.39
N LYS A 99 -9.60 -11.04 13.92
CA LYS A 99 -9.91 -9.82 13.15
C LYS A 99 -9.07 -9.70 11.89
N ASP A 100 -7.76 -9.93 12.00
CA ASP A 100 -6.85 -9.74 10.87
C ASP A 100 -6.98 -10.87 9.84
N ALA A 101 -7.23 -12.11 10.26
CA ALA A 101 -7.49 -13.22 9.35
C ALA A 101 -8.80 -13.01 8.56
N ILE A 102 -9.86 -12.55 9.24
CA ILE A 102 -11.14 -12.21 8.62
C ILE A 102 -10.97 -11.02 7.67
N SER A 103 -10.22 -10.00 8.06
CA SER A 103 -9.94 -8.83 7.23
C SER A 103 -9.17 -9.19 5.97
N ASN A 104 -8.15 -10.05 6.06
CA ASN A 104 -7.39 -10.54 4.91
C ASN A 104 -8.26 -11.38 3.97
N PHE A 105 -9.10 -12.26 4.50
CA PHE A 105 -10.02 -13.06 3.69
C PHE A 105 -11.07 -12.18 2.97
N ALA A 106 -11.63 -11.19 3.67
CA ALA A 106 -12.53 -10.21 3.05
C ALA A 106 -11.80 -9.38 1.99
N GLY A 107 -10.53 -9.02 2.22
CA GLY A 107 -9.68 -8.33 1.26
C GLY A 107 -9.46 -9.16 0.00
N TRP A 108 -9.22 -10.47 0.14
CA TRP A 108 -9.09 -11.38 -1.00
C TRP A 108 -10.37 -11.45 -1.85
N ILE A 109 -11.54 -11.56 -1.21
CA ILE A 109 -12.84 -11.52 -1.90
C ILE A 109 -13.01 -10.19 -2.63
N TYR A 110 -12.68 -9.08 -1.97
CA TYR A 110 -12.77 -7.75 -2.56
C TYR A 110 -11.85 -7.61 -3.78
N ILE A 111 -10.58 -8.02 -3.68
CA ILE A 111 -9.63 -7.98 -4.79
C ILE A 111 -10.14 -8.86 -5.95
N SER A 112 -10.60 -10.08 -5.65
CA SER A 112 -11.05 -11.04 -6.66
C SER A 112 -12.32 -10.59 -7.41
N TRP A 113 -13.28 -10.01 -6.68
CA TRP A 113 -14.56 -9.58 -7.25
C TRP A 113 -14.45 -8.18 -7.87
N ARG A 114 -13.97 -7.19 -7.12
CA ARG A 114 -13.91 -5.80 -7.58
C ARG A 114 -12.76 -5.54 -8.53
N ARG A 115 -11.70 -6.37 -8.47
CA ARG A 115 -10.49 -6.26 -9.30
C ARG A 115 -9.91 -4.83 -9.35
N PRO A 116 -9.60 -4.22 -8.19
CA PRO A 116 -8.89 -2.93 -8.15
C PRO A 116 -7.48 -3.03 -8.76
N PHE A 117 -6.94 -4.24 -8.86
CA PHE A 117 -5.76 -4.61 -9.62
C PHE A 117 -5.83 -6.09 -9.96
N ILE A 118 -5.03 -6.50 -10.94
CA ILE A 118 -4.84 -7.90 -11.34
C ILE A 118 -3.35 -8.27 -11.35
N VAL A 119 -3.05 -9.57 -11.43
CA VAL A 119 -1.68 -10.05 -11.66
C VAL A 119 -1.14 -9.43 -12.95
N GLY A 120 0.05 -8.85 -12.86
CA GLY A 120 0.71 -8.11 -13.93
C GLY A 120 0.51 -6.58 -13.88
N ASP A 121 -0.38 -6.06 -13.04
CA ASP A 121 -0.51 -4.62 -12.85
C ASP A 121 0.66 -4.08 -12.01
N ARG A 122 1.14 -2.88 -12.37
CA ARG A 122 2.00 -2.09 -11.49
C ARG A 122 1.15 -1.27 -10.54
N ILE A 123 1.36 -1.42 -9.24
CA ILE A 123 0.61 -0.72 -8.19
C ILE A 123 1.54 -0.13 -7.12
N GLN A 124 1.02 0.84 -6.38
CA GLN A 124 1.57 1.31 -5.12
C GLN A 124 0.49 1.23 -4.03
N ILE A 125 0.86 0.69 -2.87
CA ILE A 125 0.02 0.61 -1.68
C ILE A 125 0.83 1.07 -0.46
N GLY A 126 0.42 2.19 0.15
CA GLY A 126 1.23 2.90 1.12
C GLY A 126 2.62 3.24 0.55
N ASP A 127 3.67 2.83 1.24
CA ASP A 127 5.07 3.07 0.84
C ASP A 127 5.64 2.01 -0.11
N PHE A 128 4.88 0.95 -0.41
CA PHE A 128 5.35 -0.16 -1.24
C PHE A 128 4.84 -0.01 -2.68
N ALA A 129 5.75 -0.02 -3.64
CA ALA A 129 5.44 -0.03 -5.07
C ALA A 129 6.01 -1.29 -5.73
N GLY A 130 5.29 -1.83 -6.71
CA GLY A 130 5.74 -3.03 -7.40
C GLY A 130 4.77 -3.55 -8.45
N ASP A 131 5.20 -4.60 -9.15
CA ASP A 131 4.35 -5.35 -10.08
C ASP A 131 3.69 -6.52 -9.32
N VAL A 132 2.38 -6.69 -9.45
CA VAL A 132 1.64 -7.79 -8.80
C VAL A 132 2.00 -9.11 -9.47
N ILE A 133 2.59 -10.03 -8.71
CA ILE A 133 2.98 -11.36 -9.19
C ILE A 133 1.89 -12.39 -8.91
N ASP A 134 1.27 -12.32 -7.73
CA ASP A 134 0.32 -13.34 -7.28
C ASP A 134 -0.67 -12.77 -6.26
N ILE A 135 -1.85 -13.37 -6.14
CA ILE A 135 -2.92 -12.98 -5.22
C ILE A 135 -3.41 -14.24 -4.51
N ASN A 136 -2.96 -14.43 -3.27
CA ASN A 136 -3.31 -15.54 -2.40
C ASN A 136 -4.46 -15.17 -1.45
N MET A 137 -4.98 -16.16 -0.71
CA MET A 137 -6.16 -16.00 0.15
C MET A 137 -5.97 -14.99 1.30
N PHE A 138 -4.74 -14.83 1.81
CA PHE A 138 -4.45 -13.93 2.93
C PHE A 138 -3.51 -12.77 2.60
N ASP A 139 -2.76 -12.88 1.52
CA ASP A 139 -1.78 -11.91 1.06
C ASP A 139 -1.73 -11.84 -0.48
N PHE A 140 -1.15 -10.77 -1.01
CA PHE A 140 -0.74 -10.67 -2.40
C PHE A 140 0.73 -10.33 -2.48
N THR A 141 1.38 -10.76 -3.57
CA THR A 141 2.82 -10.64 -3.75
C THR A 141 3.14 -9.55 -4.76
N LEU A 142 3.99 -8.59 -4.37
CA LEU A 142 4.55 -7.59 -5.26
C LEU A 142 6.02 -7.88 -5.55
N LEU A 143 6.44 -7.70 -6.80
CA LEU A 143 7.85 -7.52 -7.15
C LEU A 143 8.21 -6.06 -6.91
N GLU A 144 8.96 -5.81 -5.83
CA GLU A 144 9.29 -4.45 -5.38
C GLU A 144 10.05 -3.67 -6.45
N ILE A 145 9.64 -2.41 -6.63
CA ILE A 145 10.39 -1.39 -7.36
C ILE A 145 10.67 -0.22 -6.41
N GLY A 146 11.78 0.51 -6.65
CA GLY A 146 12.14 1.66 -5.82
C GLY A 146 12.69 1.27 -4.44
N ASN A 147 12.58 2.20 -3.47
CA ASN A 147 13.06 2.08 -2.08
C ASN A 147 14.59 1.89 -1.95
N TRP A 148 15.11 0.70 -2.27
CA TRP A 148 16.53 0.36 -2.17
C TRP A 148 17.36 0.87 -3.36
N VAL A 149 16.74 0.91 -4.55
CA VAL A 149 17.34 1.47 -5.76
C VAL A 149 16.64 2.78 -6.03
N LYS A 150 17.38 3.89 -6.22
CA LYS A 150 16.84 5.17 -6.68
C LYS A 150 16.40 5.05 -8.15
N ALA A 151 15.34 4.28 -8.40
CA ALA A 151 14.72 4.07 -9.71
C ALA A 151 13.51 3.16 -9.64
N ASP A 152 12.63 3.26 -10.65
CA ASP A 152 11.46 2.38 -10.86
C ASP A 152 11.83 1.02 -11.46
N GLN A 153 13.04 0.54 -11.17
CA GLN A 153 13.47 -0.81 -11.54
C GLN A 153 13.22 -1.79 -10.42
N SER A 154 13.02 -3.05 -10.80
CA SER A 154 12.84 -4.15 -9.87
C SER A 154 14.06 -4.28 -8.97
N THR A 155 13.84 -4.31 -7.65
CA THR A 155 14.87 -4.61 -6.68
C THR A 155 15.16 -6.12 -6.60
N GLY A 156 14.32 -6.95 -7.25
CA GLY A 156 14.32 -8.40 -7.13
C GLY A 156 13.69 -8.93 -5.84
N ARG A 157 13.23 -8.06 -4.93
CA ARG A 157 12.58 -8.47 -3.69
C ARG A 157 11.09 -8.74 -3.93
N MET A 158 10.60 -9.83 -3.33
CA MET A 158 9.18 -10.14 -3.28
C MET A 158 8.60 -9.65 -1.96
N LEU A 159 7.58 -8.81 -2.03
CA LEU A 159 6.86 -8.29 -0.87
C LEU A 159 5.53 -9.01 -0.73
N HIS A 160 5.30 -9.66 0.39
CA HIS A 160 4.03 -10.27 0.76
C HIS A 160 3.21 -9.27 1.57
N ILE A 161 2.11 -8.80 1.02
CA ILE A 161 1.27 -7.77 1.62
C ILE A 161 -0.05 -8.40 2.04
N PRO A 162 -0.45 -8.33 3.33
CA PRO A 162 -1.74 -8.84 3.78
C PRO A 162 -2.89 -8.17 3.03
N ASN A 163 -3.82 -8.97 2.51
CA ASN A 163 -4.94 -8.48 1.69
C ASN A 163 -5.79 -7.42 2.39
N GLY A 164 -5.89 -7.47 3.72
CA GLY A 164 -6.66 -6.51 4.52
C GLY A 164 -6.13 -5.08 4.42
N LYS A 165 -4.87 -4.89 4.00
CA LYS A 165 -4.28 -3.56 3.76
C LYS A 165 -5.03 -2.76 2.70
N VAL A 166 -5.70 -3.39 1.75
CA VAL A 166 -6.47 -2.70 0.69
C VAL A 166 -7.66 -1.89 1.23
N PHE A 167 -8.10 -2.15 2.47
CA PHE A 167 -9.18 -1.38 3.11
C PHE A 167 -8.66 -0.17 3.90
N VAL A 168 -7.36 -0.14 4.21
CA VAL A 168 -6.76 0.88 5.08
C VAL A 168 -5.93 1.86 4.25
N GLU A 169 -5.16 1.33 3.29
CA GLU A 169 -4.26 2.11 2.45
C GLU A 169 -4.90 2.36 1.09
N PRO A 170 -4.68 3.54 0.48
CA PRO A 170 -5.04 3.77 -0.91
C PRO A 170 -4.20 2.88 -1.82
N VAL A 171 -4.85 2.34 -2.86
CA VAL A 171 -4.19 1.56 -3.92
C VAL A 171 -4.09 2.43 -5.17
N ALA A 172 -2.89 2.89 -5.50
CA ALA A 172 -2.61 3.57 -6.75
C ALA A 172 -2.25 2.54 -7.83
N ASN A 173 -3.04 2.46 -8.89
CA ASN A 173 -2.77 1.56 -10.01
C ASN A 173 -2.24 2.35 -11.21
N TYR A 174 -1.06 1.99 -11.71
CA TYR A 174 -0.39 2.68 -12.82
C TYR A 174 -0.72 2.07 -14.19
N SER A 175 -1.32 0.88 -14.22
CA SER A 175 -1.50 0.08 -15.45
C SER A 175 -2.96 -0.06 -15.85
N GLN A 176 -3.87 -0.08 -14.88
CA GLN A 176 -5.28 -0.34 -15.13
C GLN A 176 -5.95 0.86 -15.80
N GLY A 177 -6.57 0.62 -16.95
CA GLY A 177 -7.37 1.60 -17.66
C GLY A 177 -6.57 2.52 -18.57
N PHE A 178 -5.57 3.22 -18.02
CA PHE A 178 -4.69 4.13 -18.76
C PHE A 178 -3.23 3.70 -18.54
N PRO A 179 -2.60 2.93 -19.45
CA PRO A 179 -1.29 2.32 -19.23
C PRO A 179 -0.13 3.30 -19.49
N PHE A 180 -0.34 4.59 -19.19
CA PHE A 180 0.64 5.66 -19.36
C PHE A 180 0.63 6.58 -18.14
N ILE A 181 1.79 7.16 -17.85
CA ILE A 181 1.95 8.13 -16.78
C ILE A 181 2.62 9.38 -17.35
N TRP A 182 2.33 10.52 -16.72
CA TRP A 182 3.07 11.75 -16.98
C TRP A 182 4.41 11.68 -16.26
N ASN A 183 5.50 11.72 -17.02
CA ASN A 183 6.84 11.89 -16.47
C ASN A 183 7.31 13.33 -16.68
N GLU A 184 8.08 13.84 -15.72
CA GLU A 184 8.67 15.17 -15.78
C GLU A 184 10.19 15.10 -15.65
N ILE A 185 10.91 15.73 -16.57
CA ILE A 185 12.37 15.83 -16.55
C ILE A 185 12.74 17.30 -16.32
N PRO A 186 13.38 17.64 -15.19
CA PRO A 186 13.85 18.98 -14.92
C PRO A 186 15.22 19.25 -15.56
N VAL A 187 15.31 20.22 -16.47
CA VAL A 187 16.57 20.68 -17.07
C VAL A 187 16.83 22.11 -16.62
N LEU A 188 17.83 22.29 -15.76
CA LEU A 188 18.19 23.60 -15.21
C LEU A 188 19.33 24.23 -16.03
N LEU A 189 19.08 25.40 -16.60
CA LEU A 189 20.03 26.18 -17.40
C LEU A 189 20.54 27.38 -16.61
N SER A 190 21.78 27.81 -16.87
CA SER A 190 22.30 29.07 -16.29
C SER A 190 21.47 30.28 -16.74
N TYR A 191 21.54 31.40 -16.02
CA TYR A 191 20.79 32.61 -16.40
C TYR A 191 21.35 33.26 -17.68
N GLU A 192 22.61 33.00 -17.97
CA GLU A 192 23.35 33.46 -19.13
C GLU A 192 23.00 32.64 -20.39
N SER A 193 22.43 31.44 -20.22
CA SER A 193 22.08 30.55 -21.32
C SER A 193 20.92 31.07 -22.17
N ASN A 194 20.98 30.76 -23.47
CA ASN A 194 19.89 30.98 -24.40
C ASN A 194 18.75 29.95 -24.18
N TRP A 195 17.97 30.19 -23.13
CA TRP A 195 16.89 29.28 -22.72
C TRP A 195 15.80 29.11 -23.79
N ARG A 196 15.62 30.08 -24.70
CA ARG A 196 14.65 29.98 -25.80
C ARG A 196 15.08 28.93 -26.81
N LYS A 197 16.33 29.01 -27.27
CA LYS A 197 16.94 28.02 -28.17
C LYS A 197 17.00 26.64 -27.50
N ALA A 198 17.37 26.59 -26.23
CA ALA A 198 17.35 25.34 -25.47
C ALA A 198 15.94 24.73 -25.41
N LYS A 199 14.90 25.55 -25.17
CA LYS A 199 13.50 25.10 -25.17
C LYS A 199 13.07 24.52 -26.51
N GLU A 200 13.48 25.13 -27.63
CA GLU A 200 13.21 24.62 -28.98
C GLU A 200 13.85 23.24 -29.19
N ILE A 201 15.14 23.09 -28.86
CA ILE A 201 15.86 21.82 -28.96
C ILE A 201 15.20 20.74 -28.09
N LEU A 202 14.86 21.08 -26.83
CA LEU A 202 14.18 20.16 -25.93
C LEU A 202 12.81 19.73 -26.48
N TYR A 203 12.09 20.64 -27.15
CA TYR A 203 10.81 20.32 -27.76
C TYR A 203 10.99 19.29 -28.88
N GLU A 204 11.96 19.50 -29.77
CA GLU A 204 12.29 18.54 -30.84
C GLU A 204 12.65 17.16 -30.28
N ILE A 205 13.49 17.11 -29.23
CA ILE A 205 13.92 15.85 -28.60
C ILE A 205 12.69 15.11 -28.05
N ILE A 206 11.88 15.75 -27.21
CA ILE A 206 10.71 15.08 -26.64
C ILE A 206 9.74 14.66 -27.73
N GLU A 207 9.52 15.49 -28.75
CA GLU A 207 8.62 15.17 -29.83
C GLU A 207 9.08 13.92 -30.57
N GLN A 208 10.38 13.77 -30.85
CA GLN A 208 10.94 12.55 -31.47
C GLN A 208 10.82 11.29 -30.58
N HIS A 209 11.01 11.41 -29.27
CA HIS A 209 10.86 10.29 -28.34
C HIS A 209 9.39 9.95 -28.06
N THR A 210 8.50 10.94 -28.14
CA THR A 210 7.06 10.77 -27.89
C THR A 210 6.32 10.32 -29.16
N MET A 211 6.71 10.77 -30.36
CA MET A 211 6.14 10.31 -31.64
C MET A 211 6.36 8.82 -31.89
N LYS A 212 7.36 8.21 -31.24
CA LYS A 212 7.58 6.75 -31.29
C LYS A 212 6.53 5.95 -30.51
N LEU A 213 5.68 6.59 -29.71
CA LEU A 213 4.45 5.97 -29.24
C LEU A 213 3.53 5.77 -30.45
N SER A 214 3.61 4.57 -31.03
CA SER A 214 2.78 4.04 -32.11
C SER A 214 1.39 4.68 -32.20
N GLN A 215 0.82 4.84 -33.40
CA GLN A 215 -0.61 5.17 -33.60
C GLN A 215 -1.56 4.34 -32.71
N LYS A 216 -1.18 3.10 -32.36
CA LYS A 216 -1.91 2.24 -31.42
C LYS A 216 -1.89 2.75 -29.97
N ALA A 217 -0.82 3.40 -29.53
CA ALA A 217 -0.72 4.04 -28.23
C ALA A 217 -1.60 5.28 -28.15
N GLU A 218 -1.59 6.15 -29.16
CA GLU A 218 -2.51 7.30 -29.25
C GLU A 218 -3.98 6.85 -29.25
N GLN A 219 -4.31 5.79 -30.01
CA GLN A 219 -5.64 5.22 -30.01
C GLN A 219 -6.04 4.69 -28.62
N LYS A 220 -5.16 3.92 -27.94
CA LYS A 220 -5.41 3.45 -26.57
C LYS A 220 -5.55 4.58 -25.57
N ILE A 221 -4.75 5.63 -25.70
CA ILE A 221 -4.82 6.83 -24.87
C ILE A 221 -6.18 7.51 -25.05
N ARG A 222 -6.66 7.61 -26.30
CA ARG A 222 -7.97 8.18 -26.63
C ARG A 222 -9.12 7.34 -26.10
N GLU A 223 -9.12 6.04 -26.36
CA GLU A 223 -10.12 5.08 -25.85
C GLU A 223 -10.19 5.10 -24.32
N ALA A 224 -9.04 5.16 -23.65
CA ALA A 224 -8.97 5.28 -22.20
C ALA A 224 -9.48 6.66 -21.72
N SER A 225 -9.10 7.76 -22.38
CA SER A 225 -9.57 9.10 -22.04
C SER A 225 -11.10 9.22 -22.11
N GLU A 226 -11.72 8.58 -23.10
CA GLU A 226 -13.18 8.50 -23.27
C GLU A 226 -13.82 7.65 -22.17
N LYS A 227 -13.25 6.48 -21.87
CA LYS A 227 -13.76 5.56 -20.84
C LYS A 227 -13.70 6.16 -19.43
N PHE A 228 -12.64 6.89 -19.10
CA PHE A 228 -12.44 7.47 -17.77
C PHE A 228 -12.92 8.93 -17.67
N LEU A 229 -13.52 9.49 -18.73
CA LEU A 229 -13.95 10.90 -18.82
C LEU A 229 -12.84 11.89 -18.47
N ILE A 230 -11.58 11.50 -18.70
CA ILE A 230 -10.43 12.37 -18.48
C ILE A 230 -10.16 13.09 -19.79
N TYR A 231 -10.78 14.25 -19.98
CA TYR A 231 -10.59 15.08 -21.17
C TYR A 231 -9.20 15.74 -21.17
N TYR A 232 -8.17 14.99 -21.56
CA TYR A 232 -6.89 15.60 -21.88
C TYR A 232 -7.03 16.42 -23.16
N LYS A 233 -7.10 17.75 -23.02
CA LYS A 233 -7.12 18.67 -24.18
C LYS A 233 -5.82 18.63 -24.99
N LYS A 234 -4.71 18.21 -24.39
CA LYS A 234 -3.39 18.09 -25.02
C LYS A 234 -2.65 16.88 -24.45
N LEU A 235 -2.54 15.83 -25.26
CA LEU A 235 -1.72 14.65 -25.00
C LEU A 235 -0.28 14.83 -25.51
N SER A 236 -0.04 15.93 -26.22
CA SER A 236 1.27 16.35 -26.71
C SER A 236 2.21 16.69 -25.55
N PRO A 237 3.52 16.48 -25.73
CA PRO A 237 4.50 16.92 -24.75
C PRO A 237 4.46 18.45 -24.56
N ILE A 238 4.79 18.89 -23.35
CA ILE A 238 4.78 20.32 -22.97
C ILE A 238 6.07 20.62 -22.21
N ILE A 239 6.65 21.81 -22.46
CA ILE A 239 7.78 22.32 -21.69
C ILE A 239 7.34 23.54 -20.88
N TYR A 240 7.34 23.37 -19.57
CA TYR A 240 7.12 24.47 -18.62
C TYR A 240 8.42 25.22 -18.39
N THR A 241 8.32 26.53 -18.20
CA THR A 241 9.46 27.40 -17.93
C THR A 241 9.21 28.07 -16.59
N THR A 242 10.14 27.90 -15.66
CA THR A 242 10.14 28.58 -14.35
C THR A 242 11.55 29.05 -14.01
N THR A 243 11.69 29.89 -12.99
CA THR A 243 12.99 30.35 -12.49
C THR A 243 13.33 29.66 -11.16
N GLN A 244 14.61 29.43 -10.91
CA GLN A 244 15.16 28.91 -9.66
C GLN A 244 16.40 29.72 -9.25
N ALA A 245 16.87 29.56 -8.01
CA ALA A 245 17.98 30.36 -7.46
C ALA A 245 19.24 30.38 -8.35
N SER A 246 19.55 29.27 -9.02
CA SER A 246 20.76 29.11 -9.83
C SER A 246 20.50 29.17 -11.34
N GLY A 247 19.29 29.50 -11.80
CA GLY A 247 19.02 29.51 -13.24
C GLY A 247 17.56 29.44 -13.69
N ILE A 248 17.36 29.12 -14.97
CA ILE A 248 16.06 28.92 -15.60
C ILE A 248 15.78 27.42 -15.68
N LEU A 249 14.68 26.97 -15.08
CA LEU A 249 14.26 25.57 -15.12
C LEU A 249 13.28 25.34 -16.28
N LEU A 250 13.66 24.46 -17.19
CA LEU A 250 12.79 23.92 -18.22
C LEU A 250 12.34 22.52 -17.80
N THR A 251 11.05 22.36 -17.48
CA THR A 251 10.48 21.07 -17.09
C THR A 251 9.79 20.45 -18.30
N LEU A 252 10.39 19.38 -18.81
CA LEU A 252 9.86 18.58 -19.91
C LEU A 252 8.79 17.65 -19.35
N ARG A 253 7.56 17.72 -19.86
CA ARG A 253 6.46 16.83 -19.45
C ARG A 253 5.96 16.02 -20.64
N TYR A 254 5.96 14.69 -20.51
CA TYR A 254 5.55 13.76 -21.58
C TYR A 254 4.88 12.51 -21.02
N LEU A 255 4.14 11.79 -21.88
CA LEU A 255 3.52 10.52 -21.52
C LEU A 255 4.47 9.36 -21.82
N CYS A 256 4.58 8.42 -20.90
CA CYS A 256 5.32 7.18 -21.12
C CYS A 256 4.70 5.99 -20.36
N PRO A 257 4.89 4.75 -20.82
CA PRO A 257 4.54 3.57 -20.04
C PRO A 257 5.29 3.53 -18.70
N PRO A 258 4.67 3.13 -17.58
CA PRO A 258 5.32 3.09 -16.26
C PRO A 258 6.61 2.27 -16.21
N ARG A 259 6.71 1.19 -17.00
CA ARG A 259 7.89 0.31 -17.06
C ARG A 259 9.03 0.89 -17.88
N GLU A 260 8.73 1.79 -18.80
CA GLU A 260 9.70 2.41 -19.71
C GLU A 260 10.17 3.78 -19.21
N ARG A 261 9.56 4.33 -18.14
CA ARG A 261 9.86 5.66 -17.60
C ARG A 261 11.37 5.92 -17.51
N ARG A 262 12.12 5.06 -16.81
CA ARG A 262 13.57 5.20 -16.66
C ARG A 262 14.33 5.10 -17.99
N GLY A 263 13.93 4.18 -18.87
CA GLY A 263 14.58 4.00 -20.17
C GLY A 263 14.36 5.21 -21.09
N SER A 264 13.15 5.75 -21.10
CA SER A 264 12.83 6.98 -21.84
C SER A 264 13.57 8.19 -21.28
N GLU A 265 13.66 8.31 -19.96
CA GLU A 265 14.38 9.40 -19.30
C GLU A 265 15.89 9.36 -19.61
N ASP A 266 16.51 8.18 -19.57
CA ASP A 266 17.90 7.99 -19.99
C ASP A 266 18.14 8.35 -21.46
N ALA A 267 17.26 7.88 -22.36
CA ALA A 267 17.38 8.16 -23.78
C ALA A 267 17.26 9.67 -24.09
N ILE A 268 16.29 10.34 -23.46
CA ILE A 268 16.09 11.79 -23.57
C ILE A 268 17.31 12.52 -23.02
N TRP A 269 17.79 12.19 -21.82
CA TRP A 269 18.95 12.86 -21.22
C TRP A 269 20.22 12.72 -22.04
N ARG A 270 20.51 11.54 -22.58
CA ARG A 270 21.69 11.35 -23.45
C ARG A 270 21.63 12.25 -24.68
N GLU A 271 20.46 12.40 -25.26
CA GLU A 271 20.27 13.29 -26.42
C GLU A 271 20.34 14.77 -26.04
N ILE A 272 19.77 15.17 -24.91
CA ILE A 272 19.88 16.53 -24.38
C ILE A 272 21.35 16.91 -24.22
N LEU A 273 22.14 16.06 -23.56
CA LEU A 273 23.56 16.31 -23.33
C LEU A 273 24.33 16.41 -24.66
N SER A 274 24.03 15.53 -25.63
CA SER A 274 24.67 15.57 -26.96
C SER A 274 24.34 16.87 -27.71
N ARG A 275 23.05 17.25 -27.77
CA ARG A 275 22.59 18.43 -28.52
C ARG A 275 23.01 19.74 -27.85
N PHE A 276 23.04 19.79 -26.52
CA PHE A 276 23.51 20.98 -25.81
C PHE A 276 25.03 21.18 -25.98
N ALA A 277 25.81 20.10 -26.07
CA ALA A 277 27.24 20.19 -26.33
C ALA A 277 27.59 20.77 -27.73
N GLU A 278 26.64 20.80 -28.66
CA GLU A 278 26.80 21.43 -29.98
C GLU A 278 26.60 22.97 -29.94
N HIS A 279 26.31 23.54 -28.78
CA HIS A 279 25.93 24.94 -28.62
C HIS A 279 26.67 25.60 -27.45
N ASP A 280 27.57 26.53 -27.77
CA ASP A 280 28.34 27.29 -26.77
C ASP A 280 27.47 28.28 -25.96
N ASP A 281 26.24 28.56 -26.41
CA ASP A 281 25.30 29.49 -25.76
C ASP A 281 24.29 28.80 -24.82
N ILE A 282 24.46 27.50 -24.54
CA ILE A 282 23.58 26.71 -23.67
C ILE A 282 24.42 25.97 -22.63
N GLU A 283 24.30 26.39 -21.37
CA GLU A 283 25.00 25.79 -20.24
C GLU A 283 24.03 25.27 -19.18
N LEU A 284 24.29 24.06 -18.69
CA LEU A 284 23.58 23.53 -17.53
C LEU A 284 24.00 24.29 -16.27
N ALA A 285 23.02 24.67 -15.46
CA ALA A 285 23.30 25.37 -14.22
C ALA A 285 24.01 24.46 -13.22
N TYR A 286 24.89 25.07 -12.45
CA TYR A 286 25.49 24.52 -11.24
C TYR A 286 25.18 25.45 -10.07
N PRO A 287 25.34 25.01 -8.82
CA PRO A 287 25.20 25.90 -7.66
C PRO A 287 26.19 27.07 -7.75
N THR A 288 25.67 28.28 -7.97
CA THR A 288 26.48 29.50 -8.10
C THR A 288 26.38 30.34 -6.84
N THR A 289 27.52 30.82 -6.33
CA THR A 289 27.57 31.79 -5.23
C THR A 289 28.28 33.04 -5.72
N ARG A 290 27.61 34.19 -5.64
CA ARG A 290 28.24 35.49 -5.94
C ARG A 290 28.83 36.07 -4.66
N ILE A 291 30.16 36.17 -4.60
CA ILE A 291 30.86 36.81 -3.49
C ILE A 291 31.09 38.27 -3.85
N TYR A 292 30.51 39.18 -3.08
CA TYR A 292 30.77 40.61 -3.20
C TYR A 292 31.96 40.99 -2.34
N SER A 293 33.05 41.43 -2.96
CA SER A 293 34.19 42.03 -2.25
C SER A 293 34.32 43.49 -2.65
N ARG A 294 34.10 44.38 -1.68
CA ARG A 294 34.21 45.83 -1.85
C ARG A 294 35.59 46.30 -2.34
N LEU A 295 36.62 45.48 -2.15
CA LEU A 295 38.00 45.77 -2.55
C LEU A 295 38.29 45.43 -4.03
N LEU A 296 37.51 44.52 -4.63
CA LEU A 296 37.73 44.04 -6.01
C LEU A 296 36.83 44.77 -7.02
N GLU A 297 35.61 45.11 -6.64
CA GLU A 297 34.72 45.91 -7.48
C GLU A 297 34.96 47.41 -7.22
N LYS A 298 35.87 48.02 -8.00
CA LYS A 298 35.91 49.49 -8.13
C LYS A 298 34.54 49.95 -8.61
N GLN A 299 33.77 50.58 -7.73
CA GLN A 299 32.44 51.12 -8.05
C GLN A 299 32.48 51.93 -9.35
N PRO A 300 31.60 51.70 -10.34
CA PRO A 300 31.26 52.76 -11.26
C PRO A 300 30.49 53.81 -10.45
N ALA A 301 31.18 54.90 -10.12
CA ALA A 301 30.60 56.02 -9.41
C ALA A 301 29.42 56.59 -10.22
N LYS A 302 28.19 56.34 -9.77
CA LYS A 302 26.98 57.12 -10.07
C LYS A 302 25.98 56.88 -8.94
N GLN A 303 25.23 57.83 -8.42
CA GLN A 303 25.14 59.27 -8.56
C GLN A 303 24.42 59.73 -7.28
N GLN A 304 24.73 60.94 -6.81
CA GLN A 304 24.09 61.56 -5.66
C GLN A 304 22.57 61.46 -5.75
N PHE A 305 21.93 60.90 -4.74
CA PHE A 305 20.52 61.19 -4.49
C PHE A 305 20.47 62.61 -3.94
N GLU A 306 20.01 63.55 -4.75
CA GLU A 306 19.59 64.88 -4.29
C GLU A 306 18.42 64.69 -3.31
N GLU A 307 18.63 65.09 -2.06
CA GLU A 307 17.56 65.32 -1.09
C GLU A 307 16.62 66.40 -1.65
N SER A 308 15.35 66.05 -1.87
CA SER A 308 14.30 67.01 -2.18
C SER A 308 13.78 67.64 -0.88
N PRO A 309 13.40 68.93 -0.84
CA PRO A 309 13.18 69.66 0.40
C PRO A 309 11.85 69.29 1.09
N GLN A 310 11.88 69.27 2.42
CA GLN A 310 10.68 69.24 3.26
C GLN A 310 9.80 70.46 2.96
N SER A 311 8.56 70.22 2.49
CA SER A 311 7.52 71.24 2.46
C SER A 311 6.93 71.40 3.86
N GLU A 312 7.18 72.56 4.45
CA GLU A 312 6.38 73.12 5.54
C GLU A 312 4.91 73.18 5.11
N ASP A 313 4.01 72.61 5.91
CA ASP A 313 2.60 72.99 5.88
C ASP A 313 2.17 73.37 7.29
N SER A 314 2.05 74.68 7.50
CA SER A 314 1.48 75.33 8.67
C SER A 314 0.23 76.08 8.23
N SER A 315 -0.94 75.56 8.61
CA SER A 315 -2.17 76.34 8.87
C SER A 315 -3.11 75.44 9.69
N GLU A 316 -3.27 75.65 10.99
CA GLU A 316 -4.31 76.50 11.60
C GLU A 316 -5.67 76.44 10.85
N ASP A 317 -6.67 75.73 11.39
CA ASP A 317 -7.80 76.42 12.05
C ASP A 317 -8.71 75.47 12.88
N LYS A 318 -8.89 75.89 14.14
CA LYS A 318 -9.93 75.71 15.18
C LYS A 318 -10.78 74.45 15.45
N PRO A 319 -11.15 74.26 16.74
CA PRO A 319 -12.12 73.27 17.22
C PRO A 319 -13.55 73.84 17.36
N ALA A 320 -14.57 72.96 17.34
CA ALA A 320 -15.70 72.90 18.29
C ALA A 320 -16.93 72.16 17.71
N LYS A 321 -17.17 70.92 18.17
CA LYS A 321 -18.30 70.54 19.03
C LYS A 321 -18.34 69.03 19.25
#